data_AF-A0A8I1FW03-F1
#
_entry.id   AF-A0A8I1FW03-F1
#
_cell.length_a   1.000
_cell.length_b   1.000
_cell.length_c   1.000
_cell.angle_alpha   90.00
_cell.angle_beta   90.00
_cell.angle_gamma   90.00
#
_symmetry.space_group_name_H-M   'P 1'
#
loop_
_entity.id
_entity.type
_entity.pdbx_description
1 polymer ?
#
loop_
_entity_poly.entity_id
_entity_poly.type
_entity_poly.pdbx_seq_one_letter_code
_entity_poly.pdbx_strand_id
1 'polypeptide(L)'
;MKTLISLLSVLFLMAGAVSASAAVKTALYSAYINKDGTLATQSPYWIERVEYSSQPDYAASYNVKFMPGSFKEAPKFCVVSADDKSSYEHTLYGNAKLSGKPTREEVNVIGLMLGLDGPSGDSSTSFYLVCGK
;
A
#
# COMPACT_ATOMS: atom_id res chain seq x y z
N MET A 1 27.28 -55.65 15.32
CA MET A 1 27.00 -54.42 16.11
C MET A 1 27.65 -53.17 15.52
N LYS A 2 28.97 -53.15 15.24
CA LYS A 2 29.65 -51.97 14.64
C LYS A 2 29.09 -51.51 13.29
N THR A 3 28.68 -52.44 12.42
CA THR A 3 28.09 -52.14 11.11
C THR A 3 26.69 -51.54 11.19
N LEU A 4 25.88 -51.98 12.16
CA LEU A 4 24.52 -51.45 12.38
C LEU A 4 24.55 -50.00 12.91
N ILE A 5 25.52 -49.69 13.77
CA ILE A 5 25.75 -48.35 14.31
C ILE A 5 26.17 -47.40 13.19
N SER A 6 27.05 -47.84 12.29
CA SER A 6 27.50 -47.05 11.13
C SER A 6 26.36 -46.69 10.18
N LEU A 7 25.43 -47.61 9.95
CA LEU A 7 24.24 -47.39 9.10
C LEU A 7 23.24 -46.41 9.72
N LEU A 8 23.05 -46.45 11.05
CA LEU A 8 22.21 -45.47 11.75
C LEU A 8 22.79 -44.04 11.68
N SER A 9 24.11 -43.89 11.80
CA SER A 9 24.76 -42.58 11.73
C SER A 9 24.68 -41.92 10.35
N VAL A 10 24.60 -42.69 9.26
CA VAL A 10 24.40 -42.14 7.90
C VAL A 10 22.94 -41.72 7.68
N LEU A 11 21.98 -42.43 8.29
CA LEU A 11 20.55 -42.08 8.20
C LEU A 11 20.23 -40.76 8.91
N PHE A 12 20.88 -40.48 10.05
CA PHE A 12 20.69 -39.23 10.79
C PHE A 12 21.32 -38.01 10.10
N LEU A 13 22.35 -38.18 9.27
CA LEU A 13 22.97 -37.10 8.50
C LEU A 13 22.10 -36.61 7.33
N MET A 14 21.12 -37.39 6.88
CA MET A 14 20.20 -37.03 5.78
C MET A 14 18.87 -36.41 6.26
N ALA A 15 18.57 -36.45 7.56
CA ALA A 15 17.34 -35.90 8.14
C ALA A 15 17.43 -34.39 8.45
N GLY A 16 18.60 -33.77 8.25
CA GLY A 16 18.87 -32.35 8.51
C GLY A 16 18.48 -31.41 7.37
N ALA A 17 17.67 -31.84 6.41
CA ALA A 17 16.99 -30.94 5.49
C ALA A 17 15.93 -30.16 6.28
N VAL A 18 16.40 -29.16 7.02
CA VAL A 18 15.57 -28.12 7.61
C VAL A 18 14.67 -27.59 6.51
N SER A 19 13.40 -27.98 6.58
CA SER A 19 12.30 -27.34 5.90
C SER A 19 12.25 -25.89 6.40
N ALA A 20 13.14 -25.05 5.89
CA ALA A 20 12.93 -23.62 5.86
C ALA A 20 11.72 -23.45 4.97
N SER A 21 10.53 -23.43 5.59
CA SER A 21 9.36 -22.86 4.95
C SER A 21 9.78 -21.46 4.52
N ALA A 22 10.03 -21.29 3.22
CA ALA A 22 10.10 -19.98 2.63
C ALA A 22 8.73 -19.37 2.88
N ALA A 23 8.58 -18.67 4.00
CA ALA A 23 7.47 -17.77 4.22
C ALA A 23 7.56 -16.80 3.05
N VAL A 24 6.72 -17.02 2.04
CA VAL A 24 6.51 -16.05 0.97
C VAL A 24 6.02 -14.82 1.70
N LYS A 25 6.95 -13.92 2.01
CA LYS A 25 6.65 -12.66 2.66
C LYS A 25 5.73 -11.96 1.68
N THR A 26 4.44 -11.89 2.00
CA THR A 26 3.46 -11.19 1.15
C THR A 26 4.04 -9.82 0.88
N ALA A 27 4.33 -9.52 -0.39
CA ALA A 27 4.94 -8.26 -0.76
C ALA A 27 3.92 -7.16 -0.45
N LEU A 28 4.17 -6.42 0.63
CA LEU A 28 3.43 -5.22 0.98
C LEU A 28 4.09 -4.04 0.30
N TYR A 29 3.26 -3.26 -0.37
CA TYR A 29 3.62 -2.02 -1.04
C TYR A 29 3.04 -0.90 -0.22
N SER A 30 3.86 0.06 0.16
CA SER A 30 3.47 1.18 1.01
C SER A 30 3.95 2.48 0.39
N ALA A 31 3.19 3.55 0.59
CA ALA A 31 3.55 4.90 0.19
C ALA A 31 2.89 5.93 1.09
N TYR A 32 3.52 7.10 1.19
CA TYR A 32 2.91 8.31 1.72
C TYR A 32 2.84 9.35 0.59
N ILE A 33 1.65 9.86 0.33
CA ILE A 33 1.37 10.83 -0.73
C ILE A 33 0.90 12.12 -0.04
N ASN A 34 1.55 13.23 -0.36
CA ASN A 34 1.19 14.55 0.15
C ASN A 34 -0.11 15.05 -0.51
N LYS A 35 -0.78 16.02 0.13
CA LYS A 35 -2.04 16.59 -0.35
C LYS A 35 -1.99 17.12 -1.79
N ASP A 36 -0.84 17.58 -2.25
CA ASP A 36 -0.63 18.09 -3.61
C ASP A 36 -0.34 17.00 -4.66
N GLY A 37 -0.43 15.73 -4.26
CA GLY A 37 -0.13 14.58 -5.11
C GLY A 37 1.35 14.20 -5.14
N THR A 38 2.22 14.92 -4.44
CA THR A 38 3.65 14.58 -4.44
C THR A 38 3.89 13.28 -3.66
N LEU A 39 4.60 12.34 -4.27
CA LEU A 39 5.03 11.11 -3.60
C LEU A 39 6.17 11.42 -2.63
N ALA A 40 5.90 11.36 -1.32
CA ALA A 40 6.86 11.70 -0.29
C ALA A 40 7.80 10.54 0.04
N THR A 41 7.25 9.32 0.16
CA THR A 41 8.04 8.11 0.38
C THR A 41 7.29 6.88 -0.09
N GLN A 42 8.03 5.81 -0.40
CA GLN A 42 7.48 4.51 -0.75
C GLN A 42 8.43 3.38 -0.36
N SER A 43 7.86 2.21 -0.09
CA SER A 43 8.61 0.97 0.06
C SER A 43 7.76 -0.21 -0.43
N PRO A 44 8.26 -1.04 -1.38
CA PRO A 44 9.49 -0.86 -2.18
C PRO A 44 9.37 0.34 -3.15
N TYR A 45 10.12 0.36 -4.26
CA TYR A 45 9.87 1.31 -5.37
C TYR A 45 8.83 0.70 -6.33
N TRP A 46 7.63 1.30 -6.41
CA TRP A 46 6.47 0.72 -7.09
C TRP A 46 5.47 1.71 -7.68
N ILE A 47 5.50 2.98 -7.28
CA ILE A 47 4.69 4.05 -7.87
C ILE A 47 5.51 4.74 -8.94
N GLU A 48 4.95 4.84 -10.15
CA GLU A 48 5.53 5.56 -11.27
C GLU A 48 5.28 7.06 -11.13
N ARG A 49 4.01 7.43 -10.92
CA ARG A 49 3.55 8.81 -10.76
C ARG A 49 2.20 8.86 -10.07
N VAL A 50 1.84 10.05 -9.59
CA VAL A 50 0.50 10.36 -9.08
C VAL A 50 -0.07 11.48 -9.95
N GLU A 51 -1.18 11.20 -10.60
CA GLU A 51 -1.95 12.20 -11.34
C GLU A 51 -2.97 12.80 -10.37
N TYR A 52 -2.78 14.07 -10.00
CA TYR A 52 -3.59 14.76 -9.00
C TYR A 52 -4.44 15.86 -9.65
N SER A 53 -5.68 15.97 -9.19
CA SER A 53 -6.57 17.09 -9.48
C SER A 53 -7.43 17.39 -8.26
N SER A 54 -7.78 18.67 -8.06
CA SER A 54 -8.70 19.08 -7.01
C SER A 54 -9.76 20.00 -7.57
N GLN A 55 -11.00 19.76 -7.17
CA GLN A 55 -12.12 20.65 -7.44
C GLN A 55 -12.55 21.31 -6.13
N PRO A 56 -12.46 22.65 -6.03
CA PRO A 56 -12.93 23.38 -4.86
C PRO A 56 -14.37 23.01 -4.52
N ASP A 57 -14.65 22.91 -3.22
CA ASP A 57 -15.96 22.56 -2.66
C ASP A 57 -16.52 21.20 -3.11
N TYR A 58 -15.64 20.32 -3.59
CA TYR A 58 -15.96 18.94 -3.97
C TYR A 58 -14.88 17.96 -3.49
N ALA A 59 -14.27 17.21 -4.39
CA ALA A 59 -13.29 16.18 -4.08
C ALA A 59 -11.91 16.50 -4.69
N ALA A 60 -10.87 16.06 -4.00
CA ALA A 60 -9.56 15.86 -4.60
C ALA A 60 -9.45 14.44 -5.15
N SER A 61 -8.85 14.26 -6.31
CA SER A 61 -8.63 12.97 -6.96
C SER A 61 -7.14 12.71 -7.13
N TYR A 62 -6.73 11.49 -6.81
CA TYR A 62 -5.37 11.00 -6.95
C TYR A 62 -5.41 9.67 -7.69
N ASN A 63 -4.96 9.65 -8.94
CA ASN A 63 -4.73 8.42 -9.68
C ASN A 63 -3.26 8.02 -9.50
N VAL A 64 -3.03 6.99 -8.70
CA VAL A 64 -1.69 6.47 -8.40
C VAL A 64 -1.35 5.41 -9.43
N LYS A 65 -0.44 5.73 -10.35
CA LYS A 65 0.04 4.84 -11.41
C LYS A 65 1.18 3.97 -10.87
N PHE A 66 1.09 2.67 -11.08
CA PHE A 66 2.10 1.72 -10.66
C PHE A 66 3.17 1.56 -11.74
N MET A 67 4.42 1.38 -11.30
CA MET A 67 5.53 1.00 -12.17
C MET A 67 5.18 -0.30 -12.90
N PRO A 68 5.48 -0.42 -14.21
CA PRO A 68 5.26 -1.65 -14.97
C PRO A 68 5.87 -2.86 -14.27
N GLY A 69 5.06 -3.90 -14.05
CA GLY A 69 5.49 -5.16 -13.42
C GLY A 69 5.49 -5.17 -11.89
N SER A 70 5.17 -4.06 -11.20
CA SER A 70 4.96 -4.06 -9.74
C SER A 70 3.94 -5.11 -9.32
N PHE A 71 2.86 -5.18 -10.09
CA PHE A 71 1.77 -6.13 -9.92
C PHE A 71 1.57 -6.93 -11.21
N LYS A 72 1.69 -8.26 -11.12
CA LYS A 72 1.38 -9.17 -12.24
C LYS A 72 -0.13 -9.29 -12.48
N GLU A 73 -0.89 -9.19 -11.40
CA GLU A 73 -2.36 -9.20 -11.33
C GLU A 73 -2.80 -8.04 -10.43
N ALA A 74 -4.07 -7.63 -10.48
CA ALA A 74 -4.58 -6.60 -9.59
C ALA A 74 -4.26 -6.95 -8.10
N PRO A 75 -3.85 -5.97 -7.27
CA PRO A 75 -3.66 -6.19 -5.84
C PRO A 75 -4.90 -6.83 -5.22
N LYS A 76 -4.71 -7.80 -4.31
CA LYS A 76 -5.83 -8.40 -3.56
C LYS A 76 -6.51 -7.40 -2.65
N PHE A 77 -5.73 -6.43 -2.16
CA PHE A 77 -6.25 -5.32 -1.39
C PHE A 77 -5.40 -4.08 -1.63
N CYS A 78 -6.06 -2.94 -1.47
CA CYS A 78 -5.41 -1.69 -1.11
C CYS A 78 -6.20 -1.09 0.05
N VAL A 79 -5.51 -0.36 0.92
CA VAL A 79 -6.10 0.42 2.01
C VAL A 79 -5.48 1.80 2.00
N VAL A 80 -6.28 2.79 2.37
CA VAL A 80 -5.87 4.18 2.48
C VAL A 80 -6.25 4.72 3.84
N SER A 81 -5.36 5.52 4.42
CA SER A 81 -5.61 6.25 5.66
C SER A 81 -5.20 7.70 5.45
N ALA A 82 -6.11 8.64 5.71
CA ALA A 82 -5.75 10.04 5.80
C ALA A 82 -4.74 10.25 6.94
N ASP A 83 -3.76 11.12 6.71
CA ASP A 83 -2.83 11.65 7.71
C ASP A 83 -2.45 13.07 7.27
N ASP A 84 -3.45 13.96 7.35
CA ASP A 84 -3.30 15.37 7.04
C ASP A 84 -3.60 16.22 8.28
N LYS A 85 -2.60 16.98 8.70
CA LYS A 85 -2.65 17.87 9.87
C LYS A 85 -2.34 19.32 9.48
N SER A 86 -2.52 19.66 8.20
CA SER A 86 -2.26 20.99 7.67
C SER A 86 -3.18 22.05 8.29
N SER A 87 -4.38 21.66 8.72
CA SER A 87 -5.29 22.49 9.51
C SER A 87 -6.07 21.67 10.54
N TYR A 88 -6.75 22.38 11.45
CA TYR A 88 -7.65 21.77 12.43
C TYR A 88 -8.80 21.04 11.74
N GLU A 89 -9.36 21.65 10.70
CA GLU A 89 -10.43 21.10 9.87
C GLU A 89 -9.98 19.84 9.14
N HIS A 90 -8.77 19.83 8.57
CA HIS A 90 -8.23 18.62 7.92
C HIS A 90 -8.01 17.49 8.92
N THR A 91 -7.59 17.83 10.15
CA THR A 91 -7.40 16.85 11.22
C THR A 91 -8.73 16.18 11.63
N LEU A 92 -9.83 16.94 11.64
CA LEU A 92 -11.13 16.42 12.09
C LEU A 92 -11.98 15.81 10.96
N TYR A 93 -11.95 16.43 9.78
CA TYR A 93 -12.89 16.17 8.70
C TYR A 93 -12.21 15.62 7.44
N GLY A 94 -10.88 15.70 7.35
CA GLY A 94 -10.10 15.20 6.22
C GLY A 94 -10.17 13.68 6.12
N ASN A 95 -10.58 13.20 4.95
CA ASN A 95 -10.75 11.79 4.65
C ASN A 95 -10.06 11.45 3.32
N ALA A 96 -9.48 10.26 3.26
CA ALA A 96 -9.00 9.67 2.02
C ALA A 96 -9.67 8.30 1.84
N LYS A 97 -10.22 8.03 0.65
CA LYS A 97 -10.92 6.77 0.35
C LYS A 97 -10.53 6.24 -1.02
N LEU A 98 -10.56 4.92 -1.20
CA LEU A 98 -10.44 4.34 -2.54
C LEU A 98 -11.73 4.64 -3.33
N SER A 99 -11.61 5.16 -4.55
CA SER A 99 -12.76 5.45 -5.42
C SER A 99 -13.07 4.34 -6.43
N GLY A 100 -12.41 3.18 -6.30
CA GLY A 100 -12.67 2.01 -7.13
C GLY A 100 -11.82 0.81 -6.75
N LYS A 101 -12.07 -0.32 -7.45
CA LYS A 101 -11.24 -1.52 -7.31
C LYS A 101 -9.85 -1.26 -7.92
N PRO A 102 -8.75 -1.54 -7.21
CA PRO A 102 -7.40 -1.45 -7.79
C PRO A 102 -7.26 -2.34 -9.02
N THR A 103 -6.51 -1.87 -10.00
CA THR A 103 -6.11 -2.66 -11.17
C THR A 103 -4.65 -3.09 -11.04
N ARG A 104 -4.11 -3.80 -12.03
CA ARG A 104 -2.67 -4.09 -12.07
C ARG A 104 -1.81 -2.86 -12.36
N GLU A 105 -2.42 -1.76 -12.81
CA GLU A 105 -1.73 -0.56 -13.30
C GLU A 105 -1.95 0.65 -12.40
N GLU A 106 -3.03 0.69 -11.63
CA GLU A 106 -3.37 1.86 -10.85
C GLU A 106 -4.31 1.58 -9.67
N VAL A 107 -4.38 2.55 -8.77
CA VAL A 107 -5.45 2.71 -7.80
C VAL A 107 -5.86 4.18 -7.72
N ASN A 108 -7.16 4.42 -7.60
CA ASN A 108 -7.73 5.75 -7.48
C ASN A 108 -8.10 6.03 -6.02
N VAL A 109 -7.66 7.18 -5.51
CA VAL A 109 -7.95 7.69 -4.17
C VAL A 109 -8.69 9.02 -4.32
N ILE A 110 -9.67 9.26 -3.46
CA ILE A 110 -10.38 10.53 -3.33
C ILE A 110 -10.12 11.14 -1.96
N GLY A 111 -9.78 12.42 -1.94
CA GLY A 111 -9.75 13.28 -0.75
C GLY A 111 -11.08 14.00 -0.59
N LEU A 112 -11.61 14.02 0.63
CA LEU A 112 -12.90 14.61 0.98
C LEU A 112 -12.83 15.27 2.36
N MET A 113 -13.51 16.40 2.54
CA MET A 113 -13.79 16.95 3.87
C MET A 113 -15.23 16.59 4.26
N LEU A 114 -15.40 15.64 5.19
CA LEU A 114 -16.71 15.13 5.58
C LEU A 114 -17.10 15.63 6.96
N GLY A 115 -18.32 16.19 7.08
CA GLY A 115 -18.85 16.68 8.37
C GLY A 115 -18.52 18.14 8.69
N LEU A 116 -17.95 18.89 7.74
CA LEU A 116 -17.86 20.35 7.81
C LEU A 116 -19.25 20.98 7.72
N ASP A 117 -19.46 22.03 8.50
CA ASP A 117 -20.62 22.91 8.37
C ASP A 117 -20.28 24.04 7.38
N GLY A 118 -20.56 23.80 6.10
CA GLY A 118 -20.26 24.73 5.00
C GLY A 118 -19.55 24.07 3.81
N PRO A 119 -19.08 24.89 2.85
CA PRO A 119 -18.32 24.40 1.69
C PRO A 119 -17.02 23.72 2.14
N SER A 120 -16.60 22.65 1.46
CA SER A 120 -15.40 21.91 1.85
C SER A 120 -14.09 22.64 1.57
N GLY A 121 -14.11 23.70 0.74
CA GLY A 121 -12.91 24.41 0.33
C GLY A 121 -11.98 23.49 -0.45
N ASP A 122 -10.73 23.36 0.01
CA ASP A 122 -9.77 22.41 -0.54
C ASP A 122 -9.91 21.05 0.16
N SER A 123 -10.34 20.03 -0.58
CA SER A 123 -10.47 18.66 -0.07
C SER A 123 -9.18 17.82 -0.22
N SER A 124 -8.08 18.46 -0.62
CA SER A 124 -6.79 17.81 -0.79
C SER A 124 -6.25 17.31 0.54
N THR A 125 -5.93 16.04 0.62
CA THR A 125 -5.57 15.36 1.87
C THR A 125 -4.33 14.50 1.65
N SER A 126 -3.36 14.59 2.55
CA SER A 126 -2.21 13.69 2.61
C SER A 126 -2.62 12.33 3.18
N PHE A 127 -2.08 11.23 2.64
CA PHE A 127 -2.50 9.88 3.03
C PHE A 127 -1.40 8.82 2.90
N TYR A 128 -1.54 7.77 3.71
CA TYR A 128 -0.83 6.51 3.51
C TYR A 128 -1.64 5.60 2.59
N LEU A 129 -0.96 4.97 1.64
CA LEU A 129 -1.50 3.93 0.77
C LEU A 129 -0.73 2.64 0.99
N VAL A 130 -1.44 1.55 1.26
CA VAL A 130 -0.85 0.21 1.37
C VAL A 130 -1.59 -0.77 0.47
N CYS A 131 -0.88 -1.50 -0.37
CA CYS A 131 -1.42 -2.53 -1.26
C CYS A 131 -0.68 -3.86 -1.07
N GLY A 132 -1.38 -4.97 -1.31
CA GLY A 132 -0.82 -6.32 -1.17
C GLY A 132 -1.32 -7.32 -2.19
N LYS A 133 -0.55 -8.39 -2.36
CA LYS A 133 -0.82 -9.53 -3.26
C LYS A 133 -1.61 -10.65 -2.59
#